data_AF-A0A0Q6VST7-F1
#
_entry.id   AF-A0A0Q6VST7-F1
#
_cell.length_a   1.000
_cell.length_b   1.000
_cell.length_c   1.000
_cell.angle_alpha   90.00
_cell.angle_beta   90.00
_cell.angle_gamma   90.00
#
_symmetry.space_group_name_H-M   'P 1'
#
loop_
_entity.id
_entity.type
_entity.pdbx_description
1 polymer ?
#
loop_
_entity_poly.entity_id
_entity_poly.type
_entity_poly.pdbx_seq_one_letter_code
_entity_poly.pdbx_strand_id
1 'polypeptide(L)' 'MQIEIPCPKCRNTRMKFERPEPLDTDILTCFTCGHELGTLGSVKAKMLAAFERMKTQAPPRKH' A
#
# COMPACT_ATOMS: atom_id res chain seq x y z
N MET A 1 -12.99 3.74 0.70
CA MET A 1 -11.97 2.66 0.80
C MET A 1 -10.76 3.28 1.51
N GLN A 2 -10.53 2.97 2.79
CA GLN A 2 -9.39 3.52 3.54
C GLN A 2 -8.25 2.51 3.44
N ILE A 3 -7.19 2.87 2.70
CA ILE A 3 -6.00 2.01 2.56
C ILE A 3 -4.92 2.59 3.46
N GLU A 4 -4.62 1.89 4.54
CA GLU A 4 -3.56 2.27 5.48
C GLU A 4 -2.26 1.59 5.07
N ILE A 5 -1.34 2.38 4.51
CA ILE A 5 -0.06 1.88 3.99
C ILE A 5 1.05 2.57 4.75
N PRO A 6 1.91 1.84 5.47
CA PRO A 6 3.06 2.44 6.12
C PRO A 6 4.07 2.89 5.07
N CYS A 7 4.53 4.13 5.19
CA CYS A 7 5.63 4.63 4.37
C CYS A 7 6.90 3.81 4.66
N PRO A 8 7.59 3.27 3.65
CA PRO A 8 8.80 2.47 3.86
C PRO A 8 9.95 3.30 4.48
N LYS A 9 9.91 4.63 4.33
CA LYS A 9 10.97 5.54 4.80
C LYS A 9 10.78 5.99 6.25
N CYS A 10 9.56 6.41 6.63
CA CYS A 10 9.28 6.98 7.95
C CYS A 10 8.26 6.20 8.80
N ARG A 11 7.75 5.07 8.27
CA ARG A 11 6.72 4.21 8.88
C ARG A 11 5.36 4.87 9.18
N ASN A 12 5.17 6.14 8.85
CA ASN A 12 3.88 6.80 9.00
C ASN A 12 2.87 6.29 7.96
N THR A 13 1.61 6.16 8.34
CA THR A 13 0.52 5.62 7.51
C THR A 13 -0.31 6.71 6.82
N ARG A 14 -0.08 8.00 7.15
CA ARG A 14 -0.76 9.11 6.49
C ARG A 14 -0.22 9.34 5.08
N MET A 15 -1.07 9.10 4.09
CA MET A 15 -0.81 9.35 2.67
C MET A 15 -1.60 10.56 2.18
N LYS A 16 -1.04 11.32 1.25
CA LYS A 16 -1.71 12.41 0.56
C LYS A 16 -2.10 11.94 -0.84
N PHE A 17 -3.36 12.19 -1.21
CA PHE A 17 -3.88 12.00 -2.55
C PHE A 17 -4.09 13.37 -3.20
N GLU A 18 -3.89 13.47 -4.52
CA GLU A 18 -4.13 14.70 -5.26
C GLU A 18 -5.63 15.00 -5.44
N ARG A 19 -6.46 13.96 -5.44
CA ARG A 19 -7.90 14.04 -5.70
C ARG A 19 -8.70 13.39 -4.57
N PRO A 20 -9.93 13.86 -4.29
CA PRO A 20 -10.82 13.23 -3.31
C PRO A 20 -11.21 11.80 -3.72
N GLU A 21 -11.33 11.54 -5.01
CA GLU A 21 -11.47 10.20 -5.59
C GLU A 21 -10.20 9.86 -6.38
N PRO A 22 -9.24 9.17 -5.75
CA PRO A 22 -7.97 8.86 -6.39
C PRO A 22 -8.15 7.74 -7.42
N LEU A 23 -7.60 7.98 -8.60
CA LEU A 23 -7.49 7.03 -9.70
C LEU A 23 -6.26 6.14 -9.52
N ASP A 24 -6.26 4.97 -10.16
CA ASP A 24 -5.11 4.05 -10.12
C ASP A 24 -3.81 4.67 -10.68
N THR A 25 -3.92 5.75 -11.46
CA THR A 25 -2.79 6.53 -11.99
C THR A 25 -2.25 7.59 -11.05
N ASP A 26 -3.01 7.99 -10.02
CA ASP A 26 -2.58 9.05 -9.11
C ASP A 26 -1.41 8.60 -8.24
N ILE A 27 -0.48 9.52 -7.98
CA ILE A 27 0.73 9.25 -7.22
C ILE A 27 0.43 9.35 -5.72
N LEU A 28 0.75 8.29 -4.98
CA LEU A 28 0.73 8.27 -3.53
C LEU A 28 2.02 8.85 -2.98
N THR A 29 1.89 9.94 -2.23
CA THR A 29 3.01 10.54 -1.51
C THR A 29 2.79 10.47 -0.02
N CYS A 30 3.83 10.09 0.74
CA CYS A 30 3.77 10.11 2.19
C CYS A 30 3.62 11.55 2.68
N PHE A 31 2.59 11.80 3.49
CA PHE A 31 2.31 13.13 4.02
C PHE A 31 3.43 13.67 4.94
N THR A 32 4.18 12.78 5.60
CA THR A 32 5.17 13.15 6.61
C THR A 32 6.55 13.43 6.03
N CYS A 33 7.03 12.57 5.13
CA CYS A 33 8.40 12.67 4.62
C CYS A 33 8.47 13.01 3.12
N GLY A 34 7.33 13.20 2.45
CA GLY A 34 7.27 13.51 1.02
C GLY A 34 7.75 12.38 0.12
N HIS A 35 7.93 11.17 0.63
CA HIS A 35 8.38 10.04 -0.18
C HIS A 35 7.25 9.57 -1.10
N GLU A 36 7.54 9.49 -2.40
CA GLU A 36 6.63 8.90 -3.39
C GLU A 36 6.67 7.37 -3.30
N LEU A 37 5.51 6.77 -3.02
CA LEU A 37 5.35 5.31 -2.98
C LEU A 37 5.08 4.72 -4.38
N GLY A 38 4.65 5.57 -5.33
CA GLY A 38 4.24 5.19 -6.68
C GLY A 38 2.74 5.39 -6.91
N THR A 39 2.21 4.87 -8.02
CA THR A 39 0.80 5.03 -8.36
C THR A 39 -0.11 4.18 -7.47
N LEU A 40 -1.35 4.62 -7.23
CA LEU A 40 -2.34 3.87 -6.44
C LEU A 40 -2.51 2.43 -6.96
N GLY A 41 -2.60 2.25 -8.27
CA GLY A 41 -2.71 0.92 -8.88
C GLY A 41 -1.49 0.04 -8.62
N SER A 42 -0.28 0.59 -8.72
CA SER A 42 0.96 -0.13 -8.42
C SER A 42 1.03 -0.56 -6.95
N VAL A 43 0.65 0.34 -6.05
CA VAL A 43 0.66 0.10 -4.62
C VAL A 43 -0.39 -0.94 -4.23
N LYS A 44 -1.59 -0.86 -4.80
CA LYS A 44 -2.66 -1.86 -4.64
C LYS A 44 -2.23 -3.24 -5.14
N ALA A 45 -1.59 -3.31 -6.31
CA ALA A 45 -1.05 -4.56 -6.86
C ALA A 45 0.01 -5.18 -5.93
N LYS A 46 0.92 -4.37 -5.37
CA LYS A 46 1.92 -4.85 -4.40
C LYS A 46 1.28 -5.36 -3.11
N MET A 47 0.26 -4.67 -2.60
CA MET A 47 -0.48 -5.13 -1.41
C MET A 47 -1.21 -6.45 -1.66
N LEU A 48 -1.89 -6.58 -2.81
CA LEU A 48 -2.54 -7.82 -3.22
C LEU A 48 -1.54 -8.96 -3.35
N ALA A 49 -0.42 -8.74 -4.05
CA ALA A 49 0.63 -9.74 -4.20
C ALA A 49 1.25 -10.14 -2.84
N ALA A 50 1.46 -9.20 -1.93
CA ALA A 50 1.93 -9.48 -0.58
C ALA A 50 0.91 -10.30 0.22
N PHE A 51 -0.38 -9.99 0.09
CA PHE A 51 -1.46 -10.73 0.73
C PHE A 51 -1.61 -12.16 0.18
N GLU A 52 -1.50 -12.34 -1.14
CA GLU A 52 -1.49 -13.67 -1.77
C GLU A 52 -0.28 -14.49 -1.33
N ARG A 53 0.90 -13.88 -1.21
CA ARG A 53 2.10 -14.50 -0.64
C ARG A 53 1.94 -14.88 0.83
N MET A 54 1.22 -14.08 1.61
CA MET A 54 0.91 -14.40 3.01
C MET A 54 -0.07 -15.58 3.11
N LYS A 55 -1.10 -15.62 2.24
CA LYS A 55 -2.05 -16.74 2.16
C LYS A 55 -1.37 -18.06 1.80
N THR A 56 -0.40 -18.04 0.89
CA THR A 56 0.36 -19.23 0.47
C THR A 56 1.42 -19.67 1.49
N GLN A 57 1.85 -18.78 2.39
CA GLN A 57 2.79 -19.09 3.49
C GLN A 57 2.10 -19.42 4.83
N ALA A 58 0.77 -19.53 4.87
CA ALA A 58 0.11 -20.14 6.02
C ALA A 58 0.70 -21.55 6.21
N PRO A 59 1.33 -21.86 7.36
CA PRO A 59 1.93 -23.18 7.54
C PRO A 59 0.84 -24.24 7.34
N PRO A 60 1.14 -25.40 6.74
CA PRO A 60 0.19 -26.51 6.76
C PRO A 60 -0.18 -26.71 8.23
N ARG A 61 -1.48 -26.58 8.56
CA ARG A 61 -1.99 -26.99 9.86
C ARG A 61 -1.60 -28.46 9.98
N LYS A 62 -0.56 -28.74 10.76
CA LYS A 62 -0.12 -30.10 11.06
C LYS A 62 -1.34 -30.80 11.67
N HIS A 63 -1.84 -31.81 10.98
CA HIS A 63 -2.81 -32.77 11.48
C HIS A 63 -2.07 -34.09 11.68
#